data_AF-A0A1Q9S1Y7-F1
#
_entry.id   AF-A0A1Q9S1Y7-F1
#
_cell.length_a   1.000
_cell.length_b   1.000
_cell.length_c   1.000
_cell.angle_alpha   90.00
_cell.angle_beta   90.00
_cell.angle_gamma   90.00
#
_symmetry.space_group_name_H-M   'P 1'
#
loop_
_entity.id
_entity.type
_entity.pdbx_description
1 polymer ?
#
loop_
_entity_poly.entity_id
_entity_poly.type
_entity_poly.pdbx_seq_one_letter_code
_entity_poly.pdbx_strand_id
1 'polypeptide(L)'
;MPAKKEPAAAVERHKWFDEWREWLGGAVIMIAIWGTTSLVSGSLHAFWPAIPLGIWAAVLVAARSARRRRTPDRPALRAGTCRETWQE
;
A
#
# COMPACT_ATOMS: atom_id res chain seq x y z
N MET A 1 -8.32 22.27 -30.28
CA MET A 1 -7.85 21.04 -29.62
C MET A 1 -6.92 21.40 -28.48
N PRO A 2 -7.24 21.00 -27.24
CA PRO A 2 -6.16 20.56 -26.36
C PRO A 2 -6.48 19.15 -25.87
N ALA A 3 -5.70 18.18 -26.36
CA ALA A 3 -5.55 16.89 -25.71
C ALA A 3 -5.07 17.16 -24.28
N LYS A 4 -6.00 16.97 -23.34
CA LYS A 4 -5.75 17.13 -21.92
C LYS A 4 -4.59 16.20 -21.57
N LYS A 5 -3.48 16.79 -21.11
CA LYS A 5 -2.38 16.06 -20.49
C LYS A 5 -2.93 15.44 -19.20
N GLU A 6 -3.60 14.30 -19.29
CA GLU A 6 -3.91 13.53 -18.10
C GLU A 6 -2.57 12.95 -17.60
N PRO A 7 -2.11 13.38 -16.42
CA PRO A 7 -0.76 13.10 -15.98
C PRO A 7 -0.68 11.60 -15.71
N ALA A 8 0.37 10.93 -16.20
CA ALA A 8 0.63 9.52 -15.89
C ALA A 8 0.56 9.20 -14.38
N ALA A 9 0.76 10.21 -13.53
CA ALA A 9 0.52 10.15 -12.08
C ALA A 9 -0.93 9.86 -11.68
N ALA A 10 -1.94 10.34 -12.41
CA ALA A 10 -3.35 10.05 -12.15
C ALA A 10 -3.72 8.59 -12.46
N VAL A 11 -3.10 8.01 -13.50
CA VAL A 11 -3.31 6.60 -13.88
C VAL A 11 -2.67 5.64 -12.84
N GLU A 12 -1.45 5.95 -12.38
CA GLU A 12 -0.78 5.22 -11.28
C GLU A 12 -1.56 5.33 -9.96
N ARG A 13 -2.10 6.52 -9.63
CA ARG A 13 -2.94 6.72 -8.45
C ARG A 13 -4.20 5.87 -8.53
N HIS A 14 -4.87 5.82 -9.68
CA HIS A 14 -6.07 4.99 -9.87
C HIS A 14 -5.79 3.50 -9.71
N LYS A 15 -4.67 2.99 -10.23
CA LYS A 15 -4.30 1.58 -10.04
C LYS A 15 -4.14 1.20 -8.57
N TRP A 16 -3.44 2.04 -7.80
CA TRP A 16 -3.31 1.87 -6.35
C TRP A 16 -4.67 1.96 -5.64
N PHE A 17 -5.52 2.91 -6.04
CA PHE A 17 -6.83 3.11 -5.44
C PHE A 17 -7.79 1.95 -5.74
N ASP A 18 -7.74 1.35 -6.94
CA ASP A 18 -8.58 0.21 -7.29
C ASP A 18 -8.24 -1.03 -6.46
N GLU A 19 -6.95 -1.34 -6.29
CA GLU A 19 -6.49 -2.42 -5.40
C GLU A 19 -6.95 -2.16 -3.94
N TRP A 20 -6.90 -0.90 -3.50
CA TRP A 20 -7.41 -0.49 -2.19
C TRP A 20 -8.93 -0.60 -2.09
N ARG A 21 -9.65 -0.42 -3.18
CA ARG A 21 -11.12 -0.43 -3.24
C ARG A 21 -11.67 -1.84 -3.27
N GLU A 22 -10.98 -2.80 -3.88
CA GLU A 22 -11.31 -4.22 -3.76
C GLU A 22 -11.15 -4.70 -2.32
N TRP A 23 -10.07 -4.29 -1.64
CA TRP A 23 -9.84 -4.56 -0.22
C TRP A 23 -10.85 -3.86 0.70
N LEU A 24 -11.13 -2.58 0.47
CA LEU A 24 -12.16 -1.83 1.19
C LEU A 24 -13.57 -2.38 0.92
N GLY A 25 -13.84 -2.87 -0.28
CA GLY A 25 -15.12 -3.50 -0.65
C GLY A 25 -15.40 -4.68 0.26
N GLY A 26 -14.45 -5.60 0.40
CA GLY A 26 -14.56 -6.74 1.33
C GLY A 26 -14.70 -6.31 2.79
N ALA A 27 -13.90 -5.34 3.24
CA ALA A 27 -13.94 -4.81 4.60
C ALA A 27 -15.29 -4.16 4.93
N VAL A 28 -15.81 -3.31 4.03
CA VAL A 28 -17.09 -2.63 4.19
C VAL A 28 -18.24 -3.62 4.19
N ILE A 29 -18.21 -4.64 3.31
CA ILE A 29 -19.21 -5.71 3.31
C ILE A 29 -19.21 -6.44 4.65
N MET A 30 -18.05 -6.83 5.17
CA MET A 30 -17.94 -7.49 6.49
C MET A 30 -18.50 -6.63 7.63
N ILE A 31 -18.15 -5.33 7.65
CA ILE A 31 -18.64 -4.38 8.65
C ILE A 31 -20.14 -4.17 8.51
N ALA A 32 -20.65 -4.06 7.28
CA ALA A 32 -22.05 -3.85 6.98
C ALA A 32 -22.90 -5.05 7.42
N ILE A 33 -22.44 -6.28 7.15
CA ILE A 33 -23.12 -7.50 7.61
C ILE A 33 -23.14 -7.56 9.14
N TRP A 34 -21.99 -7.36 9.79
CA TRP A 34 -21.92 -7.38 11.25
C TRP A 34 -22.75 -6.26 11.90
N GLY A 35 -22.70 -5.06 11.34
CA GLY A 35 -23.43 -3.88 11.84
C GLY A 35 -24.93 -4.06 11.69
N THR A 36 -25.39 -4.55 10.53
CA THR A 36 -26.80 -4.89 10.30
C THR A 36 -27.26 -5.98 11.26
N THR A 37 -26.45 -7.03 11.44
CA THR A 37 -26.76 -8.13 12.37
C THR A 37 -26.83 -7.64 13.82
N SER A 38 -25.92 -6.75 14.24
CA SER A 38 -25.93 -6.18 15.59
C SER A 38 -27.11 -5.22 15.82
N LEU A 39 -27.49 -4.42 14.82
CA LEU A 39 -28.69 -3.58 14.88
C LEU A 39 -29.96 -4.42 15.02
N VAL A 40 -30.09 -5.49 14.22
CA VAL A 40 -31.24 -6.40 14.25
C VAL A 40 -31.30 -7.19 15.56
N SER A 41 -30.14 -7.60 16.09
CA SER A 41 -30.07 -8.39 17.33
C SER A 41 -30.28 -7.57 18.60
N GLY A 42 -30.25 -6.22 18.54
CA GLY A 42 -30.41 -5.35 19.71
C GLY A 42 -29.28 -5.46 20.75
N SER A 43 -28.26 -6.26 20.49
CA SER A 43 -27.07 -6.44 21.32
C SER A 43 -25.84 -6.33 20.45
N LEU A 44 -24.86 -5.53 20.90
CA LEU A 44 -23.54 -5.45 20.30
C LEU A 44 -22.88 -6.83 20.39
N HIS A 45 -22.84 -7.54 19.26
CA HIS A 45 -22.14 -8.81 19.18
C HIS A 45 -20.63 -8.56 19.30
N ALA A 46 -19.86 -9.54 19.79
CA ALA A 46 -18.40 -9.41 19.78
C ALA A 46 -17.93 -9.03 18.36
N PHE A 47 -17.21 -7.91 18.23
CA PHE A 47 -16.76 -7.37 16.95
C PHE A 47 -15.59 -8.20 16.43
N TRP A 48 -15.86 -9.47 16.13
CA TRP A 48 -14.93 -10.40 15.52
C TRP A 48 -14.28 -9.88 14.22
N PRO A 49 -14.90 -9.00 13.39
CA PRO A 49 -14.22 -8.38 12.24
C PRO A 49 -13.10 -7.41 12.62
N ALA A 50 -13.07 -6.87 13.85
CA ALA A 50 -12.00 -5.96 14.28
C ALA A 50 -10.64 -6.63 14.34
N ILE A 51 -10.58 -7.93 14.67
CA ILE A 51 -9.31 -8.64 14.76
C ILE A 51 -8.60 -8.71 13.40
N PRO A 52 -9.22 -9.27 12.33
CA PRO A 52 -8.60 -9.28 11.01
C PRO A 52 -8.35 -7.87 10.46
N LEU A 53 -9.26 -6.91 10.67
CA LEU A 53 -9.06 -5.52 10.27
C LEU A 53 -7.88 -4.86 11.00
N GLY A 54 -7.72 -5.12 12.29
CA GLY A 54 -6.62 -4.59 13.10
C GLY A 54 -5.26 -5.13 12.65
N ILE A 55 -5.18 -6.42 12.34
CA ILE A 55 -3.96 -7.03 11.80
C ILE A 55 -3.60 -6.44 10.44
N TRP A 56 -4.58 -6.33 9.53
CA TRP A 56 -4.37 -5.70 8.22
C TRP A 56 -3.93 -4.24 8.34
N ALA A 57 -4.57 -3.46 9.22
CA ALA A 57 -4.16 -2.09 9.50
C ALA A 57 -2.72 -2.01 10.01
N ALA A 58 -2.33 -2.88 10.94
CA ALA A 58 -0.97 -2.94 11.48
C ALA A 58 0.09 -3.24 10.38
N VAL A 59 -0.20 -4.20 9.49
CA VAL A 59 0.69 -4.55 8.37
C VAL A 59 0.86 -3.37 7.40
N LEU A 60 -0.22 -2.67 7.05
CA LEU A 60 -0.17 -1.51 6.16
C LEU A 60 0.63 -0.35 6.78
N VAL A 61 0.43 -0.09 8.08
CA VAL A 61 1.19 0.91 8.84
C VAL A 61 2.67 0.53 8.91
N ALA A 62 2.99 -0.75 9.15
CA ALA A 62 4.35 -1.24 9.15
C ALA A 62 5.01 -1.11 7.77
N ALA A 63 4.32 -1.47 6.68
CA ALA A 63 4.81 -1.33 5.31
C ALA A 63 5.04 0.14 4.92
N ARG A 64 4.20 1.06 5.38
CA ARG A 64 4.40 2.50 5.19
C ARG A 64 5.62 3.01 5.97
N SER A 65 5.79 2.53 7.20
CA SER A 65 6.90 2.93 8.09
C SER A 65 8.24 2.38 7.62
N ALA A 66 8.28 1.15 7.11
CA ALA A 66 9.50 0.50 6.61
C ALA A 66 10.07 1.19 5.36
N ARG A 67 9.21 1.75 4.48
CA ARG A 67 9.65 2.49 3.29
C ARG A 67 10.45 3.76 3.61
N ARG A 68 10.28 4.33 4.80
CA ARG A 68 11.01 5.52 5.26
C ARG A 68 12.46 5.22 5.70
N ARG A 69 12.84 3.94 5.84
CA ARG A 69 14.18 3.50 6.28
C ARG A 69 15.08 2.97 5.14
N ARG A 70 14.78 3.29 3.87
CA ARG A 70 15.70 3.01 2.75
C ARG A 70 16.47 4.28 2.37
N THR A 71 17.47 4.63 3.18
CA THR A 71 18.61 5.44 2.72
C THR A 71 19.74 4.44 2.48
N PRO A 72 20.01 4.02 1.23
CA PRO A 72 21.25 3.33 0.94
C PRO A 72 22.36 4.39 0.96
N ASP A 73 22.92 4.63 2.12
CA ASP A 73 24.24 5.25 2.21
C ASP A 73 25.25 4.15 1.86
N ARG A 74 25.56 4.02 0.56
CA ARG A 74 26.79 3.34 0.15
C ARG A 74 27.75 4.38 -0.44
N PRO A 75 28.96 4.46 0.13
CA PRO A 75 29.94 5.49 -0.20
C PRO A 75 30.47 5.28 -1.61
N ALA A 76 30.86 6.40 -2.22
CA ALA A 76 31.57 6.44 -3.50
C ALA A 76 32.75 5.46 -3.51
N LEU A 77 32.58 4.32 -4.17
CA LEU A 77 33.68 3.42 -4.52
C LEU A 77 33.43 2.81 -5.90
N ARG A 78 33.59 3.63 -6.94
CA ARG A 78 33.94 3.17 -8.30
C ARG A 78 34.57 4.30 -9.12
N ALA A 79 35.68 4.83 -8.62
CA ALA A 79 36.70 5.44 -9.46
C ALA A 79 37.94 4.56 -9.32
N GLY A 80 38.39 3.90 -10.41
CA GLY A 80 39.66 3.18 -10.40
C GLY A 80 39.78 1.90 -11.23
N THR A 81 38.79 1.50 -12.04
CA THR A 81 38.97 0.35 -12.95
C THR A 81 38.56 0.69 -14.38
N CYS A 82 39.32 1.59 -14.98
CA CYS A 82 39.30 1.83 -16.42
C CYS A 82 40.73 2.04 -16.88
N ARG A 83 41.20 1.20 -17.83
CA ARG A 83 42.26 1.51 -18.82
C ARG A 83 43.71 1.04 -18.60
N GLU A 84 44.03 -0.18 -18.14
CA GLU A 84 45.46 -0.60 -18.10
C GLU A 84 45.84 -2.01 -18.61
N THR A 85 44.97 -2.84 -19.20
CA THR A 85 45.38 -4.23 -19.57
C THR A 85 44.95 -4.75 -20.96
N TRP A 86 44.80 -3.90 -21.98
CA TRP A 86 44.43 -4.35 -23.35
C TRP A 86 45.15 -3.59 -24.49
N GLN A 87 46.46 -3.31 -24.38
CA GLN A 87 47.22 -2.58 -25.43
C GLN A 87 48.70 -3.01 -25.59
N GLU A 88 49.09 -4.24 -25.23
CA GLU A 88 50.43 -4.77 -25.54
C GLU A 88 50.33 -6.22 -26.01
#